data_AF-A0A7M7NXA8-F1
#
_entry.id   AF-A0A7M7NXA8-F1
#
_cell.length_a   1.000
_cell.length_b   1.000
_cell.length_c   1.000
_cell.angle_alpha   90.00
_cell.angle_beta   90.00
_cell.angle_gamma   90.00
#
_symmetry.space_group_name_H-M   'P 1'
#
loop_
_entity.id
_entity.type
_entity.pdbx_description
1 polymer ?
#
loop_
_entity_poly.entity_id
_entity_poly.type
_entity_poly.pdbx_seq_one_letter_code
_entity_poly.pdbx_strand_id
1 'polypeptide(L)'
;MTRGLFPLFGEFTQRPENFFKDVKEACVLLNLKRGSALLLQEAIQLQQEKPSHGSSVAMPTAEASLNDVGVYRLSAKTAGRVLALRNDWMKT
;
A
#
# COMPACT_ATOMS: atom_id res chain seq x y z
N MET A 1 12.86 1.61 -7.71
CA MET A 1 13.95 1.63 -6.72
C MET A 1 15.13 0.71 -7.04
N THR A 2 14.95 -0.33 -7.86
CA THR A 2 16.03 -1.21 -8.36
C THR A 2 17.13 -0.49 -9.14
N ARG A 3 16.88 0.71 -9.65
CA ARG A 3 17.81 1.47 -10.50
C ARG A 3 18.73 2.45 -9.77
N GLY A 4 18.57 2.65 -8.45
CA GLY A 4 19.35 3.64 -7.70
C GLY A 4 19.85 3.12 -6.36
N LEU A 5 18.93 2.81 -5.45
CA LEU A 5 19.28 2.41 -4.09
C LEU A 5 19.98 1.04 -4.04
N PHE A 6 19.45 0.04 -4.75
CA PHE A 6 19.97 -1.34 -4.66
C PHE A 6 21.39 -1.53 -5.20
N PRO A 7 21.80 -0.92 -6.32
CA PRO A 7 23.18 -0.97 -6.79
C PRO A 7 24.21 -0.50 -5.74
N LEU A 8 23.87 0.47 -4.88
CA LEU A 8 24.75 0.94 -3.80
C LEU A 8 25.06 -0.15 -2.76
N PHE A 9 24.20 -1.15 -2.66
CA PHE A 9 24.36 -2.26 -1.72
C PHE A 9 25.00 -3.51 -2.34
N GLY A 10 25.38 -3.47 -3.63
CA GLY A 10 25.93 -4.62 -4.35
C GLY A 10 27.23 -5.16 -3.76
N GLU A 11 28.03 -4.30 -3.11
CA GLU A 11 29.27 -4.70 -2.42
C GLU A 11 29.01 -5.41 -1.09
N PHE A 12 27.85 -5.19 -0.47
CA PHE A 12 27.52 -5.70 0.87
C PHE A 12 26.60 -6.92 0.83
N THR A 13 25.77 -7.05 -0.21
CA THR A 13 24.84 -8.18 -0.33
C THR A 13 24.44 -8.44 -1.77
N GLN A 14 24.30 -9.72 -2.11
CA GLN A 14 23.83 -10.19 -3.41
C GLN A 14 22.31 -10.03 -3.59
N ARG A 15 21.56 -9.75 -2.51
CA ARG A 15 20.08 -9.64 -2.52
C ARG A 15 19.59 -8.46 -1.67
N PRO A 16 19.94 -7.21 -2.03
CA PRO A 16 19.54 -6.03 -1.28
C PRO A 16 18.01 -5.90 -1.13
N GLU A 17 17.24 -6.36 -2.11
CA GLU A 17 15.77 -6.36 -2.10
C GLU A 17 15.14 -7.05 -0.88
N ASN A 18 15.84 -8.01 -0.26
CA ASN A 18 15.33 -8.73 0.91
C ASN A 18 15.32 -7.88 2.19
N PHE A 19 16.10 -6.80 2.23
CA PHE A 19 16.22 -5.92 3.39
C PHE A 19 15.24 -4.75 3.34
N PHE A 20 14.69 -4.43 2.16
CA PHE A 20 13.80 -3.29 1.93
C PHE A 20 12.35 -3.70 1.67
N LYS A 21 11.82 -4.66 2.45
CA LYS A 21 10.47 -5.21 2.21
C LYS A 21 9.36 -4.16 2.34
N ASP A 22 9.43 -3.28 3.34
CA ASP A 22 8.41 -2.23 3.55
C ASP A 22 8.46 -1.18 2.44
N VAL A 23 9.67 -0.85 1.98
CA VAL A 23 9.88 0.05 0.83
C VAL A 23 9.35 -0.57 -0.45
N LYS A 24 9.54 -1.88 -0.65
CA LYS A 24 9.02 -2.61 -1.80
C LYS A 24 7.48 -2.53 -1.84
N GLU A 25 6.82 -2.83 -0.73
CA GLU A 25 5.36 -2.73 -0.64
C GLU A 25 4.86 -1.29 -0.78
N ALA A 26 5.56 -0.30 -0.20
CA ALA A 26 5.21 1.10 -0.38
C ALA A 26 5.31 1.53 -1.86
N CYS A 27 6.32 1.04 -2.61
CA CYS A 27 6.42 1.29 -4.04
C CYS A 27 5.24 0.69 -4.82
N VAL A 28 4.75 -0.49 -4.43
CA VAL A 28 3.54 -1.06 -5.04
C VAL A 28 2.37 -0.10 -4.88
N LEU A 29 2.10 0.36 -3.66
CA LEU A 29 1.00 1.32 -3.38
C LEU A 29 1.14 2.63 -4.16
N LEU A 30 2.35 3.17 -4.25
CA LEU A 30 2.61 4.41 -4.98
C LEU A 30 2.48 4.28 -6.50
N ASN A 31 2.66 3.07 -7.04
CA ASN A 31 2.59 2.79 -8.49
C ASN A 31 1.31 2.04 -8.91
N LEU A 32 0.37 1.79 -7.98
CA LEU A 32 -0.94 1.22 -8.30
C LEU A 32 -1.66 2.07 -9.37
N LYS A 33 -2.50 1.44 -10.18
CA LYS A 33 -3.41 2.17 -11.08
C LYS A 33 -4.36 3.03 -10.24
N ARG A 34 -4.68 4.24 -10.73
CA ARG A 34 -5.51 5.22 -10.01
C ARG A 34 -6.82 4.62 -9.49
N GLY A 35 -7.53 3.87 -10.33
CA GLY A 35 -8.78 3.20 -9.93
C GLY A 35 -8.58 2.22 -8.77
N SER A 36 -7.58 1.35 -8.86
CA SER A 36 -7.24 0.40 -7.78
C SER A 36 -6.82 1.12 -6.50
N ALA A 37 -6.06 2.22 -6.61
CA ALA A 37 -5.65 3.02 -5.46
C ALA A 37 -6.84 3.71 -4.77
N LEU A 38 -7.83 4.19 -5.53
CA LEU A 38 -9.06 4.79 -4.99
C LEU A 38 -9.89 3.76 -4.23
N LEU A 39 -10.15 2.59 -4.84
CA LEU A 39 -10.90 1.51 -4.20
C LEU A 39 -10.22 1.03 -2.90
N LEU A 40 -8.89 0.90 -2.94
CA LEU A 40 -8.12 0.51 -1.76
C LEU A 40 -8.16 1.58 -0.66
N GLN A 41 -8.09 2.86 -1.03
CA GLN A 41 -8.22 3.97 -0.08
C GLN A 41 -9.60 3.98 0.58
N GLU A 42 -10.67 3.78 -0.20
CA GLU A 42 -12.04 3.71 0.29
C GLU A 42 -12.23 2.52 1.24
N ALA A 43 -11.73 1.33 0.88
CA ALA A 43 -11.75 0.16 1.75
C ALA A 43 -11.03 0.41 3.10
N ILE A 44 -9.87 1.08 3.06
CA ILE A 44 -9.13 1.45 4.28
C ILE A 44 -9.91 2.47 5.12
N GLN A 45 -10.60 3.43 4.50
CA GLN A 45 -11.39 4.46 5.19
C GLN A 45 -12.65 3.88 5.83
N LEU A 46 -13.40 3.06 5.09
CA LEU A 46 -14.61 2.38 5.57
C LEU A 46 -14.36 1.50 6.80
N GLN A 47 -13.13 1.02 6.97
CA GLN A 47 -12.75 0.21 8.12
C GLN A 47 -12.26 1.03 9.32
N GLN A 48 -11.79 2.26 9.08
CA GLN A 48 -11.41 3.21 10.12
C GLN A 48 -12.63 3.93 10.71
N GLU A 49 -13.62 4.21 9.88
CA GLU A 49 -14.94 4.68 10.30
C GLU A 49 -15.72 3.48 10.85
N LYS A 50 -15.79 3.31 12.17
CA LYS A 50 -16.58 2.24 12.83
C LYS A 50 -17.95 2.06 12.15
N PRO A 51 -18.46 0.81 12.02
CA PRO A 51 -19.75 0.54 11.41
C PRO A 51 -20.86 1.15 12.28
N SER A 52 -21.26 2.38 11.96
CA SER A 52 -22.29 3.11 12.69
C SER A 52 -23.67 2.95 12.03
N HIS A 53 -23.76 2.24 10.91
CA HIS A 53 -25.02 1.83 10.31
C HIS A 53 -24.94 0.39 9.85
N GLY A 54 -25.89 -0.43 10.31
CA GLY A 54 -25.98 -1.88 10.10
C GLY A 54 -26.14 -2.29 8.64
N SER A 55 -25.07 -2.18 7.86
CA SER A 55 -24.96 -2.82 6.57
C SER A 55 -24.27 -4.17 6.76
N SER A 56 -25.06 -5.25 6.71
CA SER A 56 -24.62 -6.64 6.81
C SER A 56 -23.92 -7.15 5.53
N VAL A 57 -23.24 -6.27 4.80
CA VAL A 57 -22.42 -6.65 3.65
C VAL A 57 -21.07 -7.07 4.20
N ALA A 58 -20.65 -8.30 3.94
CA ALA A 58 -19.33 -8.81 4.25
C ALA A 58 -18.29 -8.07 3.38
N MET A 59 -17.95 -6.84 3.76
CA MET A 59 -16.91 -6.07 3.10
C MET A 59 -15.57 -6.78 3.37
N PRO A 60 -14.74 -6.98 2.33
CA PRO A 60 -13.41 -7.53 2.53
C PRO A 60 -12.64 -6.60 3.46
N THR A 61 -11.90 -7.19 4.39
CA THR A 61 -11.07 -6.40 5.30
C THR A 61 -10.00 -5.64 4.50
N ALA A 62 -9.55 -4.52 5.01
CA ALA A 62 -8.52 -3.67 4.45
C ALA A 62 -7.23 -4.48 4.28
N GLU A 63 -6.97 -5.40 5.20
CA GLU A 63 -5.89 -6.38 5.13
C GLU A 63 -6.06 -7.35 3.95
N ALA A 64 -7.26 -7.86 3.71
CA ALA A 64 -7.53 -8.70 2.53
C ALA A 64 -7.34 -7.92 1.23
N SER A 65 -7.83 -6.68 1.18
CA SER A 65 -7.66 -5.79 0.03
C SER A 65 -6.19 -5.42 -0.23
N LEU A 66 -5.38 -5.31 0.82
CA LEU A 66 -3.93 -5.11 0.72
C LEU A 66 -3.21 -6.36 0.20
N ASN A 67 -3.61 -7.53 0.67
CA ASN A 67 -3.05 -8.80 0.22
C ASN A 67 -3.29 -9.02 -1.28
N ASP A 68 -4.45 -8.63 -1.80
CA ASP A 68 -4.81 -8.74 -3.22
C ASP A 68 -3.90 -7.90 -4.13
N VAL A 69 -3.37 -6.79 -3.61
CA VAL A 69 -2.41 -5.94 -4.34
C VAL A 69 -0.95 -6.31 -4.04
N GLY A 70 -0.70 -7.39 -3.29
CA GLY A 70 0.64 -7.87 -2.96
C GLY A 70 1.32 -7.13 -1.80
N VAL A 71 0.54 -6.53 -0.91
CA VAL A 71 1.01 -5.84 0.31
C VAL A 71 0.62 -6.69 1.52
N TYR A 72 1.61 -7.34 2.13
CA TYR A 72 1.38 -8.30 3.22
C TYR A 72 1.95 -7.84 4.57
N ARG A 73 2.89 -6.89 4.55
CA ARG A 73 3.67 -6.48 5.72
C ARG A 73 3.25 -5.11 6.25
N LEU A 74 2.87 -4.18 5.37
CA LEU A 74 2.37 -2.87 5.78
C LEU A 74 0.99 -2.98 6.44
N SER A 75 0.84 -2.36 7.61
CA SER A 75 -0.48 -2.21 8.25
C SER A 75 -1.41 -1.32 7.40
N ALA A 76 -2.72 -1.53 7.50
CA ALA A 76 -3.73 -0.72 6.80
C ALA A 76 -3.58 0.78 7.05
N LYS A 77 -3.25 1.16 8.29
CA LYS A 77 -2.98 2.56 8.67
C LYS A 77 -1.76 3.13 7.94
N THR A 78 -0.67 2.37 7.88
CA THR A 78 0.55 2.80 7.17
C THR A 78 0.30 2.86 5.66
N ALA A 79 -0.38 1.86 5.10
CA ALA A 79 -0.73 1.81 3.69
C ALA A 79 -1.59 3.01 3.27
N GLY A 80 -2.59 3.39 4.08
CA GLY A 80 -3.39 4.60 3.83
C GLY A 80 -2.56 5.89 3.80
N ARG A 81 -1.55 6.01 4.68
CA ARG A 81 -0.60 7.15 4.66
C ARG A 81 0.27 7.14 3.41
N VAL A 82 0.73 5.97 2.95
CA VAL A 82 1.54 5.86 1.72
C VAL A 82 0.71 6.24 0.50
N LEU A 83 -0.54 5.76 0.42
CA LEU A 83 -1.47 6.14 -0.64
C LEU A 83 -1.68 7.67 -0.68
N ALA A 84 -1.72 8.34 0.50
CA ALA A 84 -1.78 9.80 0.64
C ALA A 84 -0.63 10.59 0.02
N LEU A 85 0.48 9.95 -0.29
CA LEU A 85 1.66 10.57 -0.90
C LEU A 85 1.70 10.41 -2.42
N ARG A 86 0.67 9.80 -3.03
CA ARG A 86 0.63 9.61 -4.47
C ARG A 86 0.52 10.95 -5.21
N ASN A 87 1.33 11.10 -6.26
CA ASN A 87 1.40 12.34 -7.03
C ASN A 87 0.15 12.59 -7.89
N ASP A 88 -0.62 11.54 -8.22
CA ASP A 88 -1.85 11.65 -9.01
C ASP A 88 -3.08 12.04 -8.16
N TRP A 89 -2.92 12.14 -6.84
CA TRP A 89 -3.96 12.62 -5.90
C TRP A 89 -4.01 14.13 -5.78
N MET A 90 -3.20 14.87 -6.56
CA MET A 90 -3.29 16.33 -6.60
C MET A 90 -4.74 16.76 -6.84
N LYS A 91 -5.34 17.27 -5.76
CA LYS A 91 -6.64 17.91 -5.74
C LYS A 91 -6.48 19.17 -6.58
N THR A 92 -7.10 19.17 -7.76
CA THR A 92 -7.35 20.43 -8.48
C THR A 92 -8.54 21.10 -7.83
#